data_AF-A0AAE0ZVT5-F1
#
_entry.id   AF-A0AAE0ZVT5-F1
#
_cell.length_a   1.000
_cell.length_b   1.000
_cell.length_c   1.000
_cell.angle_alpha   90.00
_cell.angle_beta   90.00
_cell.angle_gamma   90.00
#
_symmetry.space_group_name_H-M   'P 1'
#
loop_
_entity.id
_entity.type
_entity.pdbx_description
1 polymer ?
#
loop_
_entity_poly.entity_id
_entity_poly.type
_entity_poly.pdbx_seq_one_letter_code
_entity_poly.pdbx_strand_id
1 'polypeptide(L)'
;MELWTKLDRTLSIELLDGLAIVSAPLARAVRLRSFLAGPGQSGPDLEAPVLLTLLKIFLLPTELDSLRARADFIAVDFTVADFITVDFTVADFITVDFTVADFITTTVADFIAVDFTVADFITVDFTVADFITVDFTLADFITVDFTLADFITVDFTVADFITVDFTVADFITVDFTVADFIAVDFTVADFITVDFTVADFITVDFTVADFITVDFTVADFITVDFTVADFIAVDFTVADFITVDFTVADFITVDFTVADFITVDFTVADFYRL
;
A
#
# COMPACT_ATOMS: atom_id res chain seq x y z
N MET A 1 -12.20 -27.78 57.95
CA MET A 1 -11.15 -27.24 58.82
C MET A 1 -9.88 -27.98 58.44
N GLU A 2 -8.91 -27.23 57.93
CA GLU A 2 -7.51 -27.61 57.64
C GLU A 2 -7.27 -28.74 56.62
N LEU A 3 -6.73 -28.35 55.46
CA LEU A 3 -5.54 -28.92 54.80
C LEU A 3 -5.32 -28.18 53.45
N TRP A 4 -5.09 -26.87 53.52
CA TRP A 4 -4.64 -26.06 52.38
C TRP A 4 -3.55 -25.10 52.83
N THR A 5 -2.40 -25.66 53.18
CA THR A 5 -1.16 -24.91 53.39
C THR A 5 0.03 -25.83 53.18
N LYS A 6 0.60 -25.78 51.97
CA LYS A 6 2.03 -25.91 51.60
C LYS A 6 2.24 -26.77 50.36
N LEU A 7 3.08 -26.24 49.47
CA LEU A 7 3.68 -26.85 48.27
C LEU A 7 2.64 -27.23 47.21
N ASP A 8 2.43 -26.40 46.19
CA ASP A 8 3.40 -26.32 45.09
C ASP A 8 3.50 -24.88 44.55
N ARG A 9 4.63 -24.22 44.82
CA ARG A 9 4.93 -22.84 44.42
C ARG A 9 6.20 -22.80 43.54
N THR A 10 6.55 -23.92 42.91
CA THR A 10 7.88 -24.07 42.31
C THR A 10 7.87 -24.87 41.01
N LEU A 11 6.79 -24.76 40.22
CA LEU A 11 6.81 -25.10 38.81
C LEU A 11 6.49 -23.85 37.98
N SER A 12 7.61 -23.20 37.64
CA SER A 12 7.83 -22.29 36.50
C SER A 12 6.95 -21.05 36.40
N ILE A 13 7.18 -20.13 37.34
CA ILE A 13 7.14 -18.68 37.10
C ILE A 13 8.21 -18.25 36.06
N GLU A 14 9.17 -19.11 35.73
CA GLU A 14 10.24 -18.84 34.75
C GLU A 14 9.81 -18.92 33.26
N LEU A 15 8.55 -19.27 32.95
CA LEU A 15 7.99 -19.12 31.59
C LEU A 15 7.20 -17.81 31.42
N LEU A 16 7.07 -17.02 32.50
CA LEU A 16 6.35 -15.75 32.53
C LEU A 16 7.28 -14.52 32.52
N ASP A 17 8.58 -14.68 32.75
CA ASP A 17 9.54 -13.56 32.67
C ASP A 17 9.91 -13.17 31.22
N GLY A 18 9.50 -13.98 30.22
CA GLY A 18 9.52 -13.61 28.79
C GLY A 18 8.20 -13.06 28.25
N LEU A 19 7.16 -13.01 29.10
CA LEU A 19 5.79 -12.59 28.77
C LEU A 19 5.31 -11.42 29.64
N ALA A 20 6.23 -10.76 30.35
CA ALA A 20 5.95 -9.73 31.35
C ALA A 20 5.70 -8.32 30.79
N ILE A 21 5.54 -8.14 29.47
CA ILE A 21 5.09 -6.87 28.88
C ILE A 21 3.90 -7.13 27.96
N VAL A 22 2.90 -7.81 28.51
CA VAL A 22 1.61 -7.94 27.85
C VAL A 22 0.66 -6.99 28.57
N SER A 23 0.31 -5.92 27.86
CA SER A 23 -0.54 -4.82 28.31
C SER A 23 -1.87 -5.33 28.92
N ALA A 24 -2.41 -4.53 29.83
CA ALA A 24 -3.67 -4.79 30.55
C ALA A 24 -4.89 -5.23 29.70
N PRO A 25 -4.99 -4.95 28.38
CA PRO A 25 -6.04 -5.45 27.49
C PRO A 25 -5.92 -6.93 27.16
N LEU A 26 -4.73 -7.47 26.83
CA LEU A 26 -4.58 -8.92 26.64
C LEU A 26 -4.80 -9.65 27.96
N ALA A 27 -4.33 -9.07 29.08
CA ALA A 27 -4.65 -9.58 30.41
C ALA A 27 -6.16 -9.51 30.70
N ARG A 28 -6.91 -8.56 30.13
CA ARG A 28 -8.38 -8.47 30.20
C ARG A 28 -9.08 -9.45 29.27
N ALA A 29 -8.60 -9.67 28.06
CA ALA A 29 -9.11 -10.67 27.11
C ALA A 29 -8.89 -12.10 27.64
N VAL A 30 -7.71 -12.36 28.22
CA VAL A 30 -7.39 -13.60 28.93
C VAL A 30 -8.21 -13.72 30.23
N ARG A 31 -8.44 -12.63 30.97
CA ARG A 31 -9.34 -12.65 32.14
C ARG A 31 -10.80 -12.87 31.74
N LEU A 32 -11.27 -12.32 30.63
CA LEU A 32 -12.61 -12.55 30.10
C LEU A 32 -12.77 -14.01 29.66
N ARG A 33 -11.73 -14.59 29.04
CA ARG A 33 -11.63 -16.03 28.76
C ARG A 33 -11.73 -16.86 30.04
N SER A 34 -11.03 -16.48 31.11
CA SER A 34 -11.10 -17.17 32.40
C SER A 34 -12.43 -16.99 33.14
N PHE A 35 -13.09 -15.85 32.96
CA PHE A 35 -14.38 -15.51 33.57
C PHE A 35 -15.54 -16.25 32.90
N LEU A 36 -15.48 -16.42 31.58
CA LEU A 36 -16.47 -17.18 30.80
C LEU A 36 -16.26 -18.70 30.89
N ALA A 37 -15.03 -19.16 31.15
CA ALA A 37 -14.71 -20.59 31.25
C ALA A 37 -15.07 -21.24 32.60
N GLY A 38 -15.24 -20.47 33.68
CA GLY A 38 -15.47 -21.02 35.03
C GLY A 38 -14.31 -21.90 35.57
N PRO A 39 -14.19 -22.09 36.88
CA PRO A 39 -13.10 -22.89 37.44
C PRO A 39 -13.35 -24.39 37.18
N GLY A 40 -12.57 -24.98 36.27
CA GLY A 40 -12.52 -26.43 36.06
C GLY A 40 -13.16 -26.96 34.78
N GLN A 41 -13.62 -26.10 33.87
CA GLN A 41 -13.98 -26.51 32.51
C GLN A 41 -12.94 -25.97 31.53
N SER A 42 -12.54 -26.81 30.56
CA SER A 42 -12.02 -26.31 29.29
C SER A 42 -13.08 -25.35 28.76
N GLY A 43 -12.81 -24.04 28.81
CA GLY A 43 -13.74 -23.01 28.36
C GLY A 43 -14.20 -23.28 26.92
N PRO A 44 -15.34 -22.69 26.48
CA PRO A 44 -15.80 -22.89 25.12
C PRO A 44 -14.65 -22.55 24.17
N ASP A 45 -14.40 -23.40 23.18
CA ASP A 45 -13.61 -23.02 22.01
C ASP A 45 -14.36 -21.82 21.40
N LEU A 46 -13.93 -20.63 21.79
CA LEU A 46 -14.36 -19.40 21.14
C LEU A 46 -13.73 -19.48 19.76
N GLU A 47 -14.51 -19.93 18.79
CA GLU A 47 -14.07 -20.00 17.40
C GLU A 47 -13.52 -18.63 16.98
N ALA A 48 -12.54 -18.63 16.06
CA ALA A 48 -11.90 -17.44 15.51
C ALA A 48 -12.82 -16.22 15.27
N PRO A 49 -14.11 -16.38 14.87
CA PRO A 49 -15.03 -15.25 14.70
C PRO A 49 -15.31 -14.44 15.98
N VAL A 50 -15.27 -15.06 17.16
CA VAL A 50 -15.56 -14.36 18.43
C VAL A 50 -14.35 -13.55 18.89
N LEU A 51 -13.14 -14.04 18.64
CA LEU A 51 -11.89 -13.30 18.85
C LEU A 51 -11.81 -12.09 17.91
N LEU A 52 -12.22 -12.28 16.65
CA LEU A 52 -12.33 -11.24 15.63
C LEU A 52 -13.38 -10.18 15.99
N THR A 53 -14.52 -10.59 16.56
CA THR A 53 -15.56 -9.66 17.04
C THR A 53 -15.09 -8.82 18.23
N LEU A 54 -14.17 -9.33 19.07
CA LEU A 54 -13.58 -8.56 20.17
C LEU A 54 -12.47 -7.59 19.69
N LEU A 55 -11.77 -7.93 18.61
CA LEU A 55 -10.84 -7.03 17.91
C LEU A 55 -11.57 -5.84 17.28
N LYS A 56 -12.76 -6.09 16.71
CA LYS A 56 -13.64 -5.11 16.04
C LYS A 56 -14.18 -3.97 16.91
N ILE A 57 -14.07 -4.02 18.25
CA ILE A 57 -14.85 -3.12 19.15
C ILE A 57 -13.96 -2.20 20.01
N PHE A 58 -12.66 -2.46 20.23
CA PHE A 58 -11.97 -1.83 21.37
C PHE A 58 -10.49 -1.45 21.26
N LEU A 59 -9.83 -1.47 20.09
CA LEU A 59 -8.44 -1.00 20.05
C LEU A 59 -8.42 0.53 19.98
N LEU A 60 -8.10 1.15 21.12
CA LEU A 60 -7.73 2.57 21.17
C LEU A 60 -6.36 2.75 20.48
N PRO A 61 -6.09 3.90 19.83
CA PRO A 61 -4.85 4.14 19.07
C PRO A 61 -3.57 3.83 19.84
N THR A 62 -3.56 4.04 21.15
CA THR A 62 -2.38 3.85 22.02
C THR A 62 -2.02 2.38 22.32
N GLU A 63 -2.77 1.41 21.81
CA GLU A 63 -2.52 -0.03 22.07
C GLU A 63 -1.91 -0.77 20.85
N LEU A 64 -1.71 -0.08 19.72
CA LEU A 64 -1.19 -0.66 18.47
C LEU A 64 0.31 -0.41 18.23
N ASP A 65 0.93 0.59 18.86
CA ASP A 65 2.37 0.90 18.79
C ASP A 65 3.30 -0.28 19.17
N SER A 66 2.75 -1.33 19.77
CA SER A 66 3.48 -2.54 20.19
C SER A 66 3.13 -3.80 19.39
N LEU A 67 2.20 -3.68 18.44
CA LEU A 67 1.90 -4.75 17.50
C LEU A 67 2.97 -4.72 16.41
N ARG A 68 4.08 -5.43 16.63
CA ARG A 68 4.77 -6.05 15.48
C ARG A 68 3.76 -7.03 14.91
N ALA A 69 3.01 -6.62 13.90
CA ALA A 69 2.00 -7.46 13.29
C ALA A 69 2.74 -8.57 12.55
N ARG A 70 2.88 -9.72 13.22
CA ARG A 70 3.41 -10.96 12.64
C ARG A 70 2.26 -11.86 12.19
N ALA A 71 1.07 -11.30 12.04
CA ALA A 71 -0.16 -12.04 11.80
C ALA A 71 -0.85 -11.42 10.60
N ASP A 72 -1.05 -12.24 9.59
CA ASP A 72 -1.77 -11.89 8.38
C ASP A 72 -3.24 -11.61 8.70
N PHE A 73 -3.82 -10.68 7.96
CA PHE A 73 -5.24 -10.37 7.99
C PHE A 73 -5.89 -11.07 6.80
N ILE A 74 -6.73 -12.07 7.07
CA ILE A 74 -7.34 -12.89 6.03
C ILE A 74 -8.86 -12.85 6.16
N ALA A 75 -9.56 -12.46 5.09
CA ALA A 75 -11.03 -12.42 5.04
C ALA A 75 -11.63 -11.55 6.17
N VAL A 76 -11.14 -10.31 6.29
CA VAL A 76 -11.55 -9.38 7.35
C VAL A 76 -12.05 -8.08 6.74
N ASP A 77 -13.20 -7.60 7.24
CA ASP A 77 -13.71 -6.28 6.88
C ASP A 77 -13.50 -5.31 8.04
N PHE A 78 -12.86 -4.17 7.73
CA PHE A 78 -12.65 -3.04 8.61
C PHE A 78 -13.53 -1.87 8.17
N THR A 79 -14.50 -1.50 9.01
CA THR A 79 -15.32 -0.31 8.75
C THR A 79 -14.55 0.98 9.01
N VAL A 80 -13.71 1.00 10.05
CA VAL A 80 -12.77 2.08 10.38
C VAL A 80 -11.53 1.42 10.96
N ALA A 81 -10.36 1.73 10.43
CA ALA A 81 -9.08 1.22 10.92
C ALA A 81 -8.00 2.30 10.88
N ASP A 82 -7.48 2.66 12.06
CA ASP A 82 -6.38 3.62 12.16
C ASP A 82 -5.12 2.86 12.58
N PHE A 83 -4.17 2.73 11.66
CA PHE A 83 -2.87 2.11 11.84
C PHE A 83 -1.80 3.19 11.98
N ILE A 84 -1.42 3.50 13.21
CA ILE A 84 -0.44 4.54 13.51
C ILE A 84 0.82 3.88 14.06
N THR A 85 1.97 4.14 13.44
CA THR A 85 3.28 3.64 13.88
C THR A 85 3.37 2.10 13.96
N VAL A 86 2.69 1.41 13.03
CA VAL A 86 2.63 -0.05 12.97
C VAL A 86 3.61 -0.60 11.93
N ASP A 87 4.30 -1.68 12.29
CA ASP A 87 5.18 -2.43 11.39
C ASP A 87 4.45 -3.69 10.86
N PHE A 88 4.01 -3.62 9.60
CA PHE A 88 3.42 -4.72 8.83
C PHE A 88 4.40 -5.29 7.79
N THR A 89 5.72 -5.09 7.94
CA THR A 89 6.74 -5.57 6.96
C THR A 89 6.70 -7.09 6.71
N VAL A 90 5.97 -7.85 7.52
CA VAL A 90 5.82 -9.30 7.39
C VAL A 90 4.37 -9.76 7.53
N ALA A 91 3.41 -8.85 7.37
CA ALA A 91 1.99 -9.17 7.47
C ALA A 91 1.32 -8.97 6.14
N ASP A 92 0.55 -9.99 5.74
CA ASP A 92 -0.19 -9.96 4.49
C ASP A 92 -1.64 -9.56 4.77
N PHE A 93 -2.21 -8.72 3.92
CA PHE A 93 -3.64 -8.44 3.89
C PHE A 93 -4.25 -9.17 2.70
N ILE A 94 -5.05 -10.19 2.97
CA ILE A 94 -5.60 -11.11 1.95
C ILE A 94 -7.11 -11.13 2.02
N THR A 95 -7.80 -10.70 0.96
CA THR A 95 -9.27 -10.62 0.94
C THR A 95 -9.75 -9.72 2.07
N VAL A 96 -9.34 -8.46 2.05
CA VAL A 96 -9.62 -7.50 3.13
C VAL A 96 -10.35 -6.29 2.57
N ASP A 97 -11.42 -5.90 3.23
CA ASP A 97 -12.19 -4.71 2.85
C ASP A 97 -11.98 -3.59 3.88
N PHE A 98 -11.53 -2.42 3.44
CA PHE A 98 -11.40 -1.21 4.23
C PHE A 98 -12.40 -0.16 3.76
N THR A 99 -13.39 0.16 4.60
CA THR A 99 -14.31 1.28 4.30
C THR A 99 -13.66 2.63 4.56
N VAL A 100 -12.94 2.76 5.69
CA VAL A 100 -12.12 3.92 6.02
C VAL A 100 -10.86 3.40 6.70
N ALA A 101 -9.69 3.74 6.17
CA ALA A 101 -8.43 3.31 6.75
C ALA A 101 -7.34 4.37 6.69
N ASP A 102 -6.66 4.59 7.81
CA ASP A 102 -5.53 5.50 7.90
C ASP A 102 -4.27 4.67 8.20
N PHE A 103 -3.27 4.73 7.32
CA PHE A 103 -1.94 4.16 7.50
C PHE A 103 -0.94 5.29 7.71
N ILE A 104 -0.53 5.52 8.95
CA ILE A 104 0.30 6.67 9.32
C ILE A 104 1.61 6.17 9.92
N THR A 105 2.76 6.54 9.33
CA THR A 105 4.09 6.10 9.80
C THR A 105 4.18 4.57 9.91
N THR A 106 3.72 3.87 8.87
CA THR A 106 3.66 2.40 8.86
C THR A 106 4.62 1.80 7.85
N THR A 107 4.98 0.54 8.05
CA THR A 107 5.55 -0.27 6.98
C THR A 107 4.55 -1.33 6.58
N VAL A 108 4.50 -1.72 5.32
CA VAL A 108 3.57 -2.73 4.81
C VAL A 108 4.28 -3.68 3.84
N ALA A 109 3.92 -4.97 3.92
CA ALA A 109 4.29 -5.97 2.93
C ALA A 109 3.23 -6.02 1.85
N ASP A 110 2.22 -6.89 1.97
CA ASP A 110 1.42 -7.28 0.81
C ASP A 110 -0.07 -6.95 0.96
N PHE A 111 -0.67 -6.56 -0.17
CA PHE A 111 -2.12 -6.42 -0.37
C PHE A 111 -2.58 -7.34 -1.51
N ILE A 112 -3.38 -8.35 -1.17
CA ILE A 112 -3.90 -9.35 -2.12
C ILE A 112 -5.42 -9.39 -2.04
N ALA A 113 -6.11 -9.01 -3.11
CA ALA A 113 -7.56 -8.88 -3.15
C ALA A 113 -8.05 -7.94 -2.03
N VAL A 114 -7.63 -6.67 -2.08
CA VAL A 114 -7.94 -5.69 -1.03
C VAL A 114 -8.69 -4.51 -1.64
N ASP A 115 -9.80 -4.16 -1.00
CA ASP A 115 -10.64 -3.04 -1.43
C ASP A 115 -10.56 -1.90 -0.41
N PHE A 116 -10.16 -0.71 -0.88
CA PHE A 116 -10.15 0.53 -0.11
C PHE A 116 -11.23 1.49 -0.63
N THR A 117 -12.23 1.79 0.20
CA THR A 117 -13.23 2.81 -0.15
C THR A 117 -12.70 4.23 0.11
N VAL A 118 -12.07 4.45 1.27
CA VAL A 118 -11.39 5.69 1.64
C VAL A 118 -10.11 5.29 2.37
N ALA A 119 -8.95 5.70 1.87
CA ALA A 119 -7.68 5.36 2.50
C ALA A 119 -6.66 6.49 2.46
N ASP A 120 -6.06 6.77 3.61
CA ASP A 120 -4.98 7.75 3.73
C ASP A 120 -3.68 7.02 4.07
N PHE A 121 -2.67 7.12 3.20
CA PHE A 121 -1.31 6.60 3.42
C PHE A 121 -0.36 7.76 3.66
N ILE A 122 0.05 7.96 4.91
CA ILE A 122 0.87 9.11 5.32
C ILE A 122 2.19 8.60 5.90
N THR A 123 3.31 8.84 5.22
CA THR A 123 4.63 8.34 5.62
C THR A 123 4.61 6.82 5.71
N VAL A 124 4.43 6.15 4.58
CA VAL A 124 4.32 4.68 4.52
C VAL A 124 5.44 4.10 3.69
N ASP A 125 6.12 3.08 4.23
CA ASP A 125 7.20 2.39 3.53
C ASP A 125 6.79 0.97 3.12
N PHE A 126 6.81 0.71 1.82
CA PHE A 126 6.62 -0.59 1.19
C PHE A 126 7.97 -1.14 0.75
N THR A 127 8.57 -2.04 1.55
CA THR A 127 9.94 -2.52 1.28
C THR A 127 9.98 -3.64 0.25
N VAL A 128 9.10 -4.62 0.40
CA VAL A 128 8.86 -5.72 -0.55
C VAL A 128 7.36 -5.92 -0.52
N ALA A 129 6.68 -5.44 -1.55
CA ALA A 129 5.23 -5.30 -1.49
C ALA A 129 4.57 -5.76 -2.79
N ASP A 130 3.70 -6.76 -2.67
CA ASP A 130 2.86 -7.21 -3.76
C ASP A 130 1.46 -6.59 -3.65
N PHE A 131 1.03 -5.91 -4.71
CA PHE A 131 -0.33 -5.39 -4.89
C PHE A 131 -1.03 -6.19 -5.99
N ILE A 132 -1.86 -7.14 -5.56
CA ILE A 132 -2.53 -8.09 -6.46
C ILE A 132 -4.03 -7.91 -6.35
N THR A 133 -4.66 -7.34 -7.37
CA THR A 133 -6.11 -7.06 -7.37
C THR A 133 -6.47 -6.13 -6.21
N VAL A 134 -5.99 -4.90 -6.28
CA VAL A 134 -6.21 -3.90 -5.23
C VAL A 134 -6.98 -2.72 -5.79
N ASP A 135 -8.11 -2.40 -5.17
CA ASP A 135 -8.99 -1.34 -5.65
C ASP A 135 -9.00 -0.17 -4.66
N PHE A 136 -8.72 1.03 -5.15
CA PHE A 136 -8.79 2.28 -4.40
C PHE A 136 -9.88 3.18 -4.98
N THR A 137 -10.93 3.43 -4.20
CA THR A 137 -12.00 4.35 -4.62
C THR A 137 -11.61 5.81 -4.38
N LEU A 138 -11.19 6.15 -3.16
CA LEU A 138 -10.64 7.45 -2.78
C LEU A 138 -9.37 7.19 -1.98
N ALA A 139 -8.21 7.62 -2.47
CA ALA A 139 -6.96 7.36 -1.78
C ALA A 139 -5.97 8.53 -1.84
N ASP A 140 -5.42 8.88 -0.67
CA ASP A 140 -4.40 9.92 -0.55
C ASP A 140 -3.07 9.28 -0.15
N PHE A 141 -2.01 9.52 -0.94
CA PHE A 141 -0.66 9.04 -0.71
C PHE A 141 0.29 10.21 -0.45
N ILE A 142 0.70 10.37 0.81
CA ILE A 142 1.51 11.47 1.30
C ILE A 142 2.84 10.93 1.83
N THR A 143 3.91 11.12 1.06
CA THR A 143 5.25 10.58 1.39
C THR A 143 5.20 9.07 1.50
N VAL A 144 5.24 8.38 0.36
CA VAL A 144 5.15 6.92 0.30
C VAL A 144 6.32 6.38 -0.50
N ASP A 145 7.04 5.43 0.09
CA ASP A 145 8.26 4.88 -0.49
C ASP A 145 8.04 3.41 -0.84
N PHE A 146 8.24 3.05 -2.12
CA PHE A 146 8.23 1.69 -2.63
C PHE A 146 9.64 1.28 -3.02
N THR A 147 10.23 0.33 -2.28
CA THR A 147 11.60 -0.14 -2.58
C THR A 147 11.60 -1.24 -3.64
N LEU A 148 10.80 -2.28 -3.45
CA LEU A 148 10.57 -3.36 -4.41
C LEU A 148 9.06 -3.62 -4.42
N ALA A 149 8.37 -3.26 -5.49
CA ALA A 149 6.91 -3.35 -5.53
C ALA A 149 6.36 -3.86 -6.86
N ASP A 150 5.45 -4.83 -6.78
CA ASP A 150 4.79 -5.42 -7.94
C ASP A 150 3.30 -5.07 -7.92
N PHE A 151 2.81 -4.40 -8.97
CA PHE A 151 1.42 -3.99 -9.16
C PHE A 151 0.80 -4.76 -10.33
N ILE A 152 0.01 -5.79 -10.05
CA ILE A 152 -0.49 -6.70 -11.11
C ILE A 152 -1.82 -6.26 -11.71
N THR A 153 -2.75 -5.83 -10.86
CA THR A 153 -4.07 -5.33 -11.26
C THR A 153 -4.50 -4.37 -10.17
N VAL A 154 -4.34 -3.07 -10.41
CA VAL A 154 -4.60 -2.05 -9.39
C VAL A 154 -5.38 -0.91 -10.00
N ASP A 155 -6.52 -0.61 -9.40
CA ASP A 155 -7.45 0.39 -9.92
C ASP A 155 -7.56 1.56 -8.95
N PHE A 156 -7.37 2.78 -9.45
CA PHE A 156 -7.56 4.02 -8.73
C PHE A 156 -8.69 4.83 -9.36
N THR A 157 -9.78 5.02 -8.62
CA THR A 157 -10.90 5.86 -9.10
C THR A 157 -10.61 7.35 -8.91
N VAL A 158 -10.21 7.74 -7.70
CA VAL A 158 -9.71 9.09 -7.40
C VAL A 158 -8.51 8.93 -6.46
N ALA A 159 -7.35 9.42 -6.88
CA ALA A 159 -6.16 9.29 -6.05
C ALA A 159 -5.23 10.51 -6.15
N ASP A 160 -4.73 10.94 -5.00
CA ASP A 160 -3.78 12.05 -4.88
C ASP A 160 -2.42 11.51 -4.41
N PHE A 161 -1.36 11.77 -5.17
CA PHE A 161 0.01 11.34 -4.89
C PHE A 161 0.92 12.56 -4.74
N ILE A 162 1.38 12.84 -3.51
CA ILE A 162 2.12 14.08 -3.24
C ILE A 162 3.63 13.91 -3.41
N THR A 163 4.21 12.91 -2.75
CA THR A 163 5.64 12.61 -2.81
C THR A 163 5.76 11.11 -2.73
N VAL A 164 6.05 10.48 -3.86
CA VAL A 164 6.04 9.02 -3.98
C VAL A 164 7.28 8.56 -4.72
N ASP A 165 8.05 7.69 -4.08
CA ASP A 165 9.33 7.24 -4.59
C ASP A 165 9.25 5.73 -4.88
N PHE A 166 9.55 5.35 -6.11
CA PHE A 166 9.67 3.95 -6.55
C PHE A 166 11.13 3.64 -6.90
N THR A 167 11.76 2.75 -6.14
CA THR A 167 13.14 2.33 -6.43
C THR A 167 13.19 1.25 -7.51
N VAL A 168 12.40 0.19 -7.35
CA VAL A 168 12.15 -0.83 -8.38
C VAL A 168 10.67 -1.16 -8.33
N ALA A 169 9.97 -0.95 -9.44
CA ALA A 169 8.53 -1.22 -9.48
C ALA A 169 8.07 -1.75 -10.83
N ASP A 170 7.26 -2.81 -10.78
CA ASP A 170 6.65 -3.41 -11.96
C ASP A 170 5.14 -3.15 -11.96
N PHE A 171 4.64 -2.50 -13.01
CA PHE A 171 3.22 -2.17 -13.19
C PHE A 171 2.66 -2.93 -14.39
N ILE A 172 1.84 -3.93 -14.14
CA ILE A 172 1.31 -4.82 -15.20
C ILE A 172 0.02 -4.27 -15.80
N THR A 173 -0.99 -4.04 -14.96
CA THR A 173 -2.28 -3.48 -15.37
C THR A 173 -2.74 -2.52 -14.29
N VAL A 174 -2.62 -1.23 -14.56
CA VAL A 174 -2.96 -0.20 -13.59
C VAL A 174 -3.79 0.89 -14.24
N ASP A 175 -4.96 1.14 -13.66
CA ASP A 175 -5.94 2.08 -14.20
C ASP A 175 -6.14 3.26 -13.24
N PHE A 176 -6.00 4.48 -13.77
CA PHE A 176 -6.28 5.72 -13.05
C PHE A 176 -7.44 6.45 -13.74
N THR A 177 -8.57 6.60 -13.04
CA THR A 177 -9.70 7.36 -13.58
C THR A 177 -9.52 8.87 -13.40
N VAL A 178 -9.18 9.30 -12.18
CA VAL A 178 -8.79 10.68 -11.84
C VAL A 178 -7.60 10.59 -10.91
N ALA A 179 -6.46 11.16 -11.29
CA ALA A 179 -5.28 11.12 -10.45
C ALA A 179 -4.42 12.38 -10.54
N ASP A 180 -4.00 12.89 -9.38
CA ASP A 180 -3.12 14.04 -9.27
C ASP A 180 -1.76 13.59 -8.72
N PHE A 181 -0.68 13.90 -9.44
CA PHE A 181 0.69 13.55 -9.09
C PHE A 181 1.56 14.80 -8.96
N ILE A 182 2.09 15.06 -7.77
CA ILE A 182 2.86 16.29 -7.50
C ILE A 182 4.37 16.09 -7.68
N ALA A 183 4.94 15.09 -7.01
CA ALA A 183 6.35 14.73 -7.11
C ALA A 183 6.45 13.22 -7.05
N VAL A 184 6.79 12.59 -8.17
CA VAL A 184 6.89 11.14 -8.27
C VAL A 184 8.20 10.77 -8.96
N ASP A 185 8.98 9.95 -8.27
CA ASP A 185 10.31 9.54 -8.74
C ASP A 185 10.34 8.03 -8.97
N PHE A 186 10.72 7.63 -10.19
CA PHE A 186 10.94 6.23 -10.56
C PHE A 186 12.42 6.02 -10.90
N THR A 187 13.10 5.17 -10.12
CA THR A 187 14.50 4.83 -10.39
C THR A 187 14.61 3.73 -11.45
N VAL A 188 13.88 2.64 -11.28
CA VAL A 188 13.72 1.55 -12.26
C VAL A 188 12.25 1.17 -12.27
N ALA A 189 11.57 1.32 -13.40
CA ALA A 189 10.16 0.98 -13.48
C ALA A 189 9.75 0.41 -14.83
N ASP A 190 9.00 -0.69 -14.78
CA ASP A 190 8.45 -1.34 -15.97
C ASP A 190 6.93 -1.15 -15.99
N PHE A 191 6.40 -0.57 -17.06
CA PHE A 191 4.97 -0.31 -17.25
C PHE A 191 4.46 -1.08 -18.46
N ILE A 192 3.60 -2.08 -18.23
CA ILE A 192 3.09 -2.94 -19.30
C ILE A 192 1.80 -2.39 -19.90
N THR A 193 0.78 -2.19 -19.08
CA THR A 193 -0.51 -1.62 -19.51
C THR A 193 -0.97 -0.66 -18.42
N VAL A 194 -0.91 0.64 -18.72
CA VAL A 194 -1.31 1.67 -17.77
C VAL A 194 -2.20 2.69 -18.45
N ASP A 195 -3.39 2.90 -17.89
CA ASP A 195 -4.39 3.76 -18.47
C ASP A 195 -4.68 4.94 -17.53
N PHE A 196 -4.60 6.16 -18.07
CA PHE A 196 -4.97 7.39 -17.38
C PHE A 196 -6.13 8.06 -18.12
N THR A 197 -7.28 8.18 -17.45
CA THR A 197 -8.45 8.86 -18.02
C THR A 197 -8.35 10.38 -17.86
N VAL A 198 -8.10 10.84 -16.63
CA VAL A 198 -7.79 12.24 -16.31
C VAL A 198 -6.63 12.25 -15.34
N ALA A 199 -5.51 12.85 -15.71
CA ALA A 199 -4.36 12.88 -14.82
C ALA A 199 -3.54 14.16 -14.93
N ASP A 200 -3.20 14.73 -13.77
CA ASP A 200 -2.36 15.92 -13.68
C ASP A 200 -1.00 15.55 -13.07
N PHE A 201 0.08 15.90 -13.74
CA PHE A 201 1.45 15.61 -13.34
C PHE A 201 2.27 16.89 -13.22
N ILE A 202 2.77 17.19 -12.02
CA ILE A 202 3.56 18.40 -11.78
C ILE A 202 5.06 18.14 -12.02
N THR A 203 5.65 17.20 -11.28
CA THR A 203 7.04 16.80 -11.43
C THR A 203 7.11 15.29 -11.40
N VAL A 204 7.58 14.69 -12.49
CA VAL A 204 7.76 13.24 -12.57
C VAL A 204 9.12 12.93 -13.19
N ASP A 205 9.92 12.17 -12.46
CA ASP A 205 11.28 11.83 -12.88
C ASP A 205 11.41 10.32 -13.09
N PHE A 206 11.86 9.92 -14.28
CA PHE A 206 12.16 8.53 -14.63
C PHE A 206 13.65 8.39 -14.93
N THR A 207 14.35 7.59 -14.12
CA THR A 207 15.78 7.32 -14.35
C THR A 207 15.98 6.21 -15.39
N VAL A 208 15.32 5.07 -15.19
CA VAL A 208 15.24 3.97 -16.16
C VAL A 208 13.79 3.51 -16.19
N ALA A 209 13.13 3.61 -17.35
CA ALA A 209 11.75 3.19 -17.45
C ALA A 209 11.39 2.59 -18.82
N ASP A 210 10.69 1.46 -18.78
CA ASP A 210 10.18 0.79 -19.97
C ASP A 210 8.66 0.92 -20.01
N PHE A 211 8.11 1.45 -21.11
CA PHE A 211 6.69 1.66 -21.31
C PHE A 211 6.20 0.86 -22.52
N ILE A 212 5.36 -0.14 -22.30
CA ILE A 212 4.87 -1.02 -23.36
C ILE A 212 3.58 -0.48 -23.98
N THR A 213 2.54 -0.28 -23.18
CA THR A 213 1.26 0.27 -23.60
C THR A 213 0.78 1.24 -22.54
N VAL A 214 0.79 2.52 -22.84
CA VAL A 214 0.34 3.56 -21.91
C VAL A 214 -0.58 4.53 -22.63
N ASP A 215 -1.80 4.66 -22.11
CA ASP A 215 -2.83 5.48 -22.72
C ASP A 215 -3.21 6.65 -21.81
N PHE A 216 -3.16 7.86 -22.36
CA PHE A 216 -3.63 9.08 -21.70
C PHE A 216 -4.80 9.67 -22.48
N THR A 217 -5.97 9.74 -21.84
CA THR A 217 -7.14 10.36 -22.47
C THR A 217 -7.13 11.88 -22.33
N VAL A 218 -6.96 12.39 -21.10
CA VAL A 218 -6.73 13.80 -20.80
C VAL A 218 -5.61 13.87 -19.78
N ALA A 219 -4.50 14.51 -20.13
CA ALA A 219 -3.38 14.63 -19.20
C ALA A 219 -2.62 15.95 -19.32
N ASP A 220 -2.32 16.55 -18.17
CA ASP A 220 -1.52 17.77 -18.08
C ASP A 220 -0.18 17.45 -17.42
N PHE A 221 0.92 17.83 -18.08
CA PHE A 221 2.29 17.59 -17.62
C PHE A 221 3.07 18.90 -17.51
N ILE A 222 3.55 19.23 -16.31
CA ILE A 222 4.33 20.45 -16.09
C ILE A 222 5.83 20.20 -16.32
N THR A 223 6.42 19.25 -15.58
CA THR A 223 7.83 18.87 -15.73
C THR A 223 7.92 17.36 -15.71
N VAL A 224 8.46 16.78 -16.78
CA VAL A 224 8.68 15.34 -16.87
C VAL A 224 10.07 15.07 -17.44
N ASP A 225 10.89 14.37 -16.67
CA ASP A 225 12.27 14.08 -17.04
C ASP A 225 12.47 12.57 -17.23
N PHE A 226 12.99 12.19 -18.40
CA PHE A 226 13.37 10.82 -18.73
C PHE A 226 14.88 10.74 -18.98
N THR A 227 15.60 10.00 -18.12
CA THR A 227 17.05 9.80 -18.31
C THR A 227 17.34 8.69 -19.32
N VAL A 228 16.77 7.50 -19.11
CA VAL A 228 16.78 6.38 -20.05
C VAL A 228 15.36 5.84 -20.13
N ALA A 229 14.72 5.91 -21.28
CA ALA A 229 13.35 5.40 -21.41
C ALA A 229 13.06 4.77 -22.77
N ASP A 230 12.42 3.60 -22.74
CA ASP A 230 11.97 2.90 -23.93
C ASP A 230 10.44 2.97 -24.02
N PHE A 231 9.92 3.44 -25.14
CA PHE A 231 8.49 3.60 -25.38
C PHE A 231 8.06 2.77 -26.59
N ILE A 232 7.21 1.76 -26.35
CA ILE A 232 6.69 0.89 -27.40
C ILE A 232 5.42 1.48 -28.00
N ALA A 233 4.33 1.58 -27.23
CA ALA A 233 3.07 2.17 -27.66
C ALA A 233 2.57 3.14 -26.57
N VAL A 234 2.60 4.44 -26.86
CA VAL A 234 2.06 5.46 -25.96
C VAL A 234 1.13 6.38 -26.71
N ASP A 235 -0.12 6.44 -26.26
CA ASP A 235 -1.17 7.19 -26.95
C ASP A 235 -1.66 8.34 -26.07
N PHE A 236 -1.67 9.55 -26.63
CA PHE A 236 -2.22 10.75 -25.99
C PHE A 236 -3.39 11.27 -26.81
N THR A 237 -4.59 11.29 -26.22
CA THR A 237 -5.78 11.84 -26.90
C THR A 237 -5.84 13.35 -26.77
N VAL A 238 -5.77 13.88 -25.55
CA VAL A 238 -5.63 15.31 -25.26
C VAL A 238 -4.53 15.46 -24.21
N ALA A 239 -3.44 16.15 -24.54
CA ALA A 239 -2.37 16.35 -23.58
C ALA A 239 -1.65 17.70 -23.71
N ASP A 240 -1.44 18.35 -22.57
CA ASP A 240 -0.68 19.60 -22.48
C ASP A 240 0.67 19.34 -21.78
N PHE A 241 1.76 19.76 -22.41
CA PHE A 241 3.12 19.58 -21.91
C PHE A 241 3.86 20.92 -21.80
N ILE A 242 4.32 21.26 -20.60
CA ILE A 242 5.11 22.48 -20.39
C ILE A 242 6.61 22.22 -20.62
N THR A 243 7.19 21.28 -19.88
CA THR A 243 8.61 20.89 -20.01
C THR A 243 8.72 19.38 -19.99
N VAL A 244 9.31 18.82 -21.04
CA VAL A 244 9.62 17.39 -21.12
C VAL A 244 11.03 17.21 -21.64
N ASP A 245 11.87 16.55 -20.86
CA ASP A 245 13.27 16.34 -21.19
C ASP A 245 13.58 14.85 -21.36
N PHE A 246 14.19 14.49 -22.49
CA PHE A 246 14.65 13.14 -22.78
C PHE A 246 16.17 13.12 -22.96
N THR A 247 16.89 12.40 -22.11
CA THR A 247 18.34 12.26 -22.24
C THR A 247 18.70 11.14 -23.22
N VAL A 248 18.19 9.93 -23.00
CA VAL A 248 18.27 8.79 -23.93
C VAL A 248 16.88 8.18 -24.02
N ALA A 249 16.27 8.21 -25.20
CA ALA A 249 14.94 7.64 -25.37
C ALA A 249 14.74 6.94 -26.72
N ASP A 250 14.15 5.76 -26.68
CA ASP A 250 13.77 4.99 -27.86
C ASP A 250 12.25 4.98 -28.00
N PHE A 251 11.75 5.32 -29.18
CA PHE A 251 10.31 5.41 -29.46
C PHE A 251 9.94 4.54 -30.65
N ILE A 252 8.97 3.62 -30.47
CA ILE A 252 8.42 2.82 -31.58
C ILE A 252 7.14 3.44 -32.12
N THR A 253 6.11 3.55 -31.28
CA THR A 253 4.84 4.20 -31.61
C THR A 253 4.45 5.13 -30.48
N VAL A 254 4.44 6.43 -30.76
CA VAL A 254 3.88 7.45 -29.86
C VAL A 254 2.96 8.33 -30.68
N ASP A 255 1.68 8.31 -30.34
CA ASP A 255 0.65 9.01 -31.07
C ASP A 255 0.03 10.13 -30.23
N PHE A 256 -0.18 11.28 -30.88
CA PHE A 256 -0.85 12.44 -30.28
C PHE A 256 -2.03 12.84 -31.16
N THR A 257 -3.24 12.83 -30.62
CA THR A 257 -4.44 13.30 -31.34
C THR A 257 -4.58 14.82 -31.24
N VAL A 258 -4.54 15.34 -30.00
CA VAL A 258 -4.46 16.77 -29.69
C VAL A 258 -3.40 16.94 -28.62
N ALA A 259 -2.31 17.63 -28.93
CA ALA A 259 -1.29 17.91 -27.95
C ALA A 259 -0.66 19.29 -28.13
N ASP A 260 -0.50 20.01 -27.03
CA ASP A 260 0.21 21.28 -26.97
C ASP A 260 1.54 21.09 -26.21
N PHE A 261 2.63 21.55 -26.81
CA PHE A 261 3.97 21.47 -26.22
C PHE A 261 4.57 22.87 -26.12
N ILE A 262 5.12 23.21 -24.96
CA ILE A 262 5.89 24.45 -24.78
C ILE A 262 7.39 24.19 -24.99
N THR A 263 7.98 23.30 -24.18
CA THR A 263 9.40 22.93 -24.28
C THR A 263 9.54 21.41 -24.27
N VAL A 264 10.22 20.89 -25.29
CA VAL A 264 10.60 19.48 -25.36
C VAL A 264 12.04 19.41 -25.83
N ASP A 265 12.91 18.82 -25.01
CA ASP A 265 14.32 18.67 -25.32
C ASP A 265 14.70 17.18 -25.44
N PHE A 266 15.51 16.88 -26.46
CA PHE A 266 16.08 15.55 -26.70
C PHE A 266 17.60 15.67 -26.78
N THR A 267 18.32 14.89 -25.96
CA THR A 267 19.78 14.77 -26.08
C THR A 267 20.14 13.65 -27.06
N VAL A 268 19.61 12.45 -26.86
CA VAL A 268 19.70 11.30 -27.77
C VAL A 268 18.32 10.66 -27.86
N ALA A 269 17.78 10.56 -29.07
CA ALA A 269 16.50 9.91 -29.28
C ALA A 269 16.46 9.16 -30.61
N ASP A 270 16.03 7.89 -30.56
CA ASP A 270 15.81 7.05 -31.74
C ASP A 270 14.31 6.82 -31.95
N PHE A 271 13.83 7.10 -33.16
CA PHE A 271 12.43 6.92 -33.55
C PHE A 271 12.33 5.81 -34.61
N TYR A 272 11.72 4.70 -34.24
CA TYR A 272 11.50 3.55 -35.10
C TYR A 272 10.13 3.66 -35.81
N ARG A 273 9.99 2.96 -36.94
CA ARG A 273 8.70 2.78 -37.61
C ARG A 273 8.55 1.30 -37.95
N LEU A 274 7.40 0.72 -37.63
CA LEU A 274 7.00 -0.62 -38.08
C LEU A 274 6.38 -0.59 -39.47
#